data_AF-A0A956S4K5-F1
#
_entry.id   AF-A0A956S4K5-F1
#
_cell.length_a   1.000
_cell.length_b   1.000
_cell.length_c   1.000
_cell.angle_alpha   90.00
_cell.angle_beta   90.00
_cell.angle_gamma   90.00
#
_symmetry.space_group_name_H-M   'P 1'
#
loop_
_entity.id
_entity.type
_entity.pdbx_description
1 polymer ?
#
loop_
_entity_poly.entity_id
_entity_poly.type
_entity_poly.pdbx_seq_one_letter_code
_entity_poly.pdbx_strand_id
1 'polypeptide(L)'
;MMTSIQFLRLPIHVRFRGLGILLILTGLFCVSEPAKLFAQTKAAGDSTRSARVDPWHAADKYSHFTVSAMLTAGQFFVLHDRMEVSENRALTAAVASTVVIGVAKEVYDGVSGKGTPSLKDLVADVAGVALVAVLIRAK
;
A
#
# COMPACT_ATOMS: atom_id res chain seq x y z
N MET A 1 -24.92 -43.80 21.45
CA MET A 1 -25.08 -43.72 19.98
C MET A 1 -24.78 -42.28 19.58
N MET A 2 -23.59 -41.90 19.09
CA MET A 2 -22.98 -42.27 17.79
C MET A 2 -24.02 -42.09 16.67
N THR A 3 -23.83 -41.29 15.62
CA THR A 3 -22.58 -40.96 14.89
C THR A 3 -22.87 -39.92 13.79
N SER A 4 -21.81 -39.28 13.30
CA SER A 4 -21.66 -38.63 11.97
C SER A 4 -22.16 -37.18 11.82
N ILE A 5 -21.36 -36.14 12.15
CA ILE A 5 -20.10 -35.68 11.49
C ILE A 5 -20.41 -35.26 10.04
N GLN A 6 -20.63 -33.98 9.74
CA GLN A 6 -19.55 -33.11 9.24
C GLN A 6 -19.71 -31.61 9.56
N PHE A 7 -20.81 -31.19 10.19
CA PHE A 7 -21.04 -29.77 10.50
C PHE A 7 -20.31 -29.25 11.75
N LEU A 8 -19.66 -30.16 12.50
CA LEU A 8 -18.90 -29.85 13.70
C LEU A 8 -17.40 -29.96 13.44
N ARG A 9 -16.85 -29.09 12.58
CA ARG A 9 -15.44 -28.67 12.61
C ARG A 9 -15.19 -27.46 11.68
N LEU A 10 -15.72 -26.30 12.07
CA LEU A 10 -15.46 -24.90 11.62
C LEU A 10 -16.67 -24.20 10.94
N PRO A 11 -17.37 -23.23 11.58
CA PRO A 11 -18.14 -22.30 10.73
C PRO A 11 -18.56 -20.89 11.23
N ILE A 12 -18.79 -20.04 10.21
CA ILE A 12 -19.39 -18.69 10.10
C ILE A 12 -18.53 -17.50 10.57
N HIS A 13 -18.30 -17.28 11.87
CA HIS A 13 -17.68 -16.01 12.33
C HIS A 13 -16.21 -15.86 11.87
N VAL A 14 -15.50 -16.98 11.70
CA VAL A 14 -14.13 -17.04 11.19
C VAL A 14 -14.07 -16.93 9.65
N ARG A 15 -15.15 -17.29 8.93
CA ARG A 15 -15.27 -17.11 7.47
C ARG A 15 -15.37 -15.63 7.07
N PHE A 16 -15.97 -14.79 7.93
CA PHE A 16 -16.10 -13.35 7.67
C PHE A 16 -14.87 -12.51 8.05
N ARG A 17 -14.00 -12.99 8.95
CA ARG A 17 -12.72 -12.33 9.26
C ARG A 17 -11.71 -12.42 8.10
N GLY A 18 -11.76 -13.50 7.31
CA GLY A 18 -11.00 -13.61 6.05
C GLY A 18 -11.61 -12.82 4.89
N LEU A 19 -12.93 -12.61 4.89
CA LEU A 19 -13.63 -11.79 3.89
C LEU A 19 -13.33 -10.29 4.06
N GLY A 20 -13.02 -9.82 5.27
CA GLY A 20 -12.53 -8.46 5.50
C GLY A 20 -11.13 -8.21 4.89
N ILE A 21 -10.25 -9.20 4.97
CA ILE A 21 -8.95 -9.21 4.28
C ILE A 21 -9.17 -9.25 2.76
N LEU A 22 -10.13 -10.05 2.28
CA LEU A 22 -10.53 -10.06 0.88
C LEU A 22 -11.09 -8.70 0.44
N LEU A 23 -11.90 -8.01 1.24
CA LEU A 23 -12.47 -6.68 0.93
C LEU A 23 -11.48 -5.51 1.11
N ILE A 24 -10.40 -5.65 1.88
CA ILE A 24 -9.25 -4.74 1.86
C ILE A 24 -8.42 -4.96 0.59
N LEU A 25 -8.26 -6.22 0.17
CA LEU A 25 -7.68 -6.57 -1.12
C LEU A 25 -8.57 -6.12 -2.30
N THR A 26 -9.90 -6.12 -2.15
CA THR A 26 -10.88 -5.54 -3.10
C THR A 26 -11.01 -4.02 -2.96
N GLY A 27 -10.71 -3.43 -1.80
CA GLY A 27 -10.61 -1.97 -1.63
C GLY A 27 -9.35 -1.41 -2.30
N LEU A 28 -8.30 -2.22 -2.41
CA LEU A 28 -7.11 -1.93 -3.21
C LEU A 28 -7.33 -2.07 -4.73
N PHE A 29 -8.44 -2.68 -5.15
CA PHE A 29 -8.99 -2.51 -6.51
C PHE A 29 -9.30 -1.02 -6.82
N CYS A 30 -9.37 -0.16 -5.80
CA CYS A 30 -9.43 1.30 -5.96
C CYS A 30 -8.12 1.89 -6.49
N VAL A 31 -7.06 1.09 -6.70
CA VAL A 31 -5.90 1.42 -7.58
C VAL A 31 -6.33 1.72 -9.03
N SER A 32 -7.60 1.51 -9.40
CA SER A 32 -8.18 2.03 -10.64
C SER A 32 -8.46 3.55 -10.65
N GLU A 33 -8.47 4.25 -9.50
CA GLU A 33 -8.78 5.69 -9.40
C GLU A 33 -7.73 6.63 -8.72
N PRO A 34 -6.59 6.23 -8.12
CA PRO A 34 -5.51 7.19 -7.86
C PRO A 34 -4.92 7.64 -9.21
N ALA A 35 -4.96 6.82 -10.26
CA ALA A 35 -4.45 7.24 -11.58
C ALA A 35 -5.04 8.57 -12.07
N LYS A 36 -6.27 8.93 -11.68
CA LYS A 36 -6.89 10.21 -12.05
C LYS A 36 -6.51 11.36 -11.12
N LEU A 37 -6.39 11.12 -9.81
CA LEU A 37 -5.89 12.12 -8.86
C LEU A 37 -4.41 12.46 -9.14
N PHE A 38 -3.64 11.48 -9.61
CA PHE A 38 -2.22 11.61 -9.96
C PHE A 38 -1.96 12.13 -11.38
N ALA A 39 -2.94 12.04 -12.30
CA ALA A 39 -2.83 12.63 -13.64
C ALA A 39 -2.98 14.17 -13.62
N GLN A 40 -3.62 14.73 -12.60
CA GLN A 40 -3.98 16.16 -12.60
C GLN A 40 -2.82 17.09 -12.18
N THR A 41 -1.81 16.59 -11.46
CA THR A 41 -0.57 17.36 -11.18
C THR A 41 0.40 17.39 -12.37
N LYS A 42 0.27 16.49 -13.35
CA LYS A 42 1.15 16.42 -14.53
C LYS A 42 0.78 17.38 -15.68
N ALA A 43 -0.38 18.02 -15.64
CA ALA A 43 -0.89 18.74 -16.81
C ALA A 43 -0.35 20.18 -17.02
N ALA A 44 0.42 20.74 -16.08
CA ALA A 44 0.80 22.16 -16.12
C ALA A 44 2.31 22.44 -16.28
N GLY A 45 3.19 21.44 -16.39
CA GLY A 45 4.63 21.71 -16.34
C GLY A 45 5.51 20.69 -17.05
N ASP A 46 5.93 21.08 -18.25
CA ASP A 46 7.18 20.70 -18.93
C ASP A 46 7.22 19.36 -19.70
N SER A 47 6.81 19.46 -20.97
CA SER A 47 6.97 18.47 -22.03
C SER A 47 8.34 18.53 -22.75
N THR A 48 9.40 19.13 -22.17
CA THR A 48 10.75 19.07 -22.75
C THR A 48 11.63 18.00 -22.11
N ARG A 49 11.54 16.80 -22.69
CA ARG A 49 12.28 15.58 -22.34
C ARG A 49 13.69 15.60 -22.94
N SER A 50 14.62 16.30 -22.28
CA SER A 50 16.05 15.94 -22.27
C SER A 50 16.32 15.11 -21.01
N ALA A 51 17.39 14.32 -21.00
CA ALA A 51 17.86 13.49 -19.88
C ALA A 51 18.23 14.34 -18.64
N ARG A 52 17.23 15.01 -18.06
CA ARG A 52 17.35 15.77 -16.83
C ARG A 52 17.51 14.76 -15.71
N VAL A 53 18.64 14.82 -15.02
CA VAL A 53 18.94 14.01 -13.84
C VAL A 53 17.78 14.14 -12.86
N ASP A 54 17.12 13.03 -12.52
CA ASP A 54 16.03 12.99 -11.53
C ASP A 54 16.53 13.56 -10.20
N PRO A 55 16.05 14.72 -9.70
CA PRO A 55 16.55 15.30 -8.47
C PRO A 55 16.05 14.53 -7.24
N TRP A 56 16.90 14.33 -6.23
CA TRP A 56 16.51 13.71 -4.96
C TRP A 56 15.57 14.57 -4.11
N HIS A 57 15.58 15.90 -4.32
CA HIS A 57 14.83 16.88 -3.55
C HIS A 57 13.69 17.47 -4.38
N ALA A 58 12.88 16.61 -4.99
CA ALA A 58 11.74 17.01 -5.79
C ALA A 58 10.41 16.74 -5.04
N ALA A 59 9.39 17.52 -5.37
CA ALA A 59 8.06 17.44 -4.74
C ALA A 59 7.39 16.07 -4.95
N ASP A 60 7.81 15.32 -5.97
CA ASP A 60 7.40 13.95 -6.22
C ASP A 60 7.83 13.00 -5.08
N LYS A 61 9.08 13.09 -4.59
CA LYS A 61 9.63 12.22 -3.54
C LYS A 61 8.91 12.43 -2.22
N TYR A 62 8.57 13.68 -1.91
CA TYR A 62 7.74 14.01 -0.75
C TYR A 62 6.34 13.39 -0.84
N SER A 63 5.77 13.35 -2.05
CA SER A 63 4.46 12.74 -2.28
C SER A 63 4.52 11.21 -2.09
N HIS A 64 5.53 10.54 -2.66
CA HIS A 64 5.78 9.12 -2.47
C HIS A 64 5.95 8.75 -0.99
N PHE A 65 6.84 9.47 -0.30
CA PHE A 65 7.06 9.32 1.13
C PHE A 65 5.77 9.46 1.94
N THR A 66 5.03 10.55 1.72
CA THR A 66 3.84 10.88 2.51
C THR A 66 2.72 9.87 2.26
N VAL A 67 2.46 9.52 1.01
CA VAL A 67 1.42 8.55 0.65
C VAL A 67 1.77 7.18 1.23
N SER A 68 3.01 6.73 1.10
CA SER A 68 3.44 5.44 1.66
C SER A 68 3.36 5.40 3.18
N ALA A 69 3.70 6.50 3.87
CA ALA A 69 3.50 6.60 5.32
C ALA A 69 2.01 6.56 5.70
N MET A 70 1.16 7.36 5.04
CA MET A 70 -0.27 7.38 5.32
C MET A 70 -0.94 6.03 5.05
N LEU A 71 -0.57 5.37 3.96
CA LEU A 71 -1.10 4.06 3.59
C LEU A 71 -0.70 3.00 4.61
N THR A 72 0.57 2.93 4.99
CA THR A 72 1.07 2.00 6.02
C THR A 72 0.37 2.23 7.36
N ALA A 73 0.29 3.48 7.81
CA ALA A 73 -0.34 3.82 9.09
C ALA A 73 -1.84 3.53 9.09
N GLY A 74 -2.55 3.86 8.00
CA GLY A 74 -3.98 3.59 7.86
C GLY A 74 -4.29 2.10 7.84
N GLN A 75 -3.51 1.30 7.09
CA GLN A 75 -3.65 -0.15 7.07
C GLN A 75 -3.37 -0.77 8.44
N PHE A 76 -2.29 -0.33 9.12
CA PHE A 76 -1.98 -0.78 10.46
C PHE A 76 -3.13 -0.48 11.43
N PHE A 77 -3.63 0.75 11.45
CA PHE A 77 -4.74 1.16 12.32
C PHE A 77 -6.00 0.33 12.08
N VAL A 78 -6.37 0.08 10.82
CA VAL A 78 -7.54 -0.75 10.51
C VAL A 78 -7.31 -2.19 10.98
N LEU A 79 -6.14 -2.78 10.70
CA LEU A 79 -5.86 -4.16 11.07
C LEU A 79 -5.75 -4.35 12.59
N HIS A 80 -5.03 -3.48 13.27
CA HIS A 80 -4.77 -3.57 14.70
C HIS A 80 -6.01 -3.15 15.51
N ASP A 81 -6.47 -1.91 15.33
CA ASP A 81 -7.49 -1.31 16.20
C ASP A 81 -8.92 -1.70 15.80
N ARG A 82 -9.19 -2.02 14.53
CA ARG A 82 -10.54 -2.37 14.07
C ARG A 82 -10.77 -3.86 13.87
N MET A 83 -9.73 -4.61 13.53
CA MET A 83 -9.83 -6.05 13.29
C MET A 83 -9.21 -6.91 14.39
N GLU A 84 -8.63 -6.28 15.42
CA GLU A 84 -7.99 -6.95 16.57
C GLU A 84 -6.88 -7.92 16.11
N VAL A 85 -6.24 -7.62 14.97
CA VAL A 85 -5.07 -8.36 14.51
C VAL A 85 -3.91 -7.99 15.41
N SER A 86 -3.12 -8.97 15.85
CA SER A 86 -1.95 -8.68 16.69
C SER A 86 -1.01 -7.67 16.02
N GLU A 87 -0.46 -6.75 16.82
CA GLU A 87 0.38 -5.64 16.34
C GLU A 87 1.43 -6.08 15.31
N ASN A 88 2.19 -7.13 15.64
CA ASN A 88 3.20 -7.70 14.73
C ASN A 88 2.62 -8.11 13.37
N ARG A 89 1.44 -8.75 13.35
CA ARG A 89 0.78 -9.21 12.13
C ARG A 89 0.17 -8.05 11.36
N ALA A 90 -0.45 -7.10 12.06
CA ALA A 90 -1.02 -5.89 11.47
C ALA A 90 0.07 -5.05 10.78
N LEU A 91 1.20 -4.83 11.48
CA LEU A 91 2.33 -4.07 10.95
C LEU A 91 2.98 -4.79 9.76
N THR A 92 3.22 -6.10 9.89
CA THR A 92 3.80 -6.89 8.79
C THR A 92 2.92 -6.84 7.55
N ALA A 93 1.60 -7.00 7.72
CA ALA A 93 0.66 -6.94 6.61
C ALA A 93 0.64 -5.54 5.96
N ALA A 94 0.56 -4.47 6.75
CA ALA A 94 0.55 -3.09 6.26
C ALA A 94 1.83 -2.71 5.51
N VAL A 95 2.99 -3.07 6.06
CA VAL A 95 4.31 -2.86 5.43
C VAL A 95 4.38 -3.62 4.11
N ALA A 96 4.05 -4.92 4.13
CA ALA A 96 4.15 -5.77 2.95
C ALA A 96 3.24 -5.28 1.83
N SER A 97 1.98 -4.94 2.14
CA SER A 97 1.06 -4.42 1.12
C SER A 97 1.52 -3.08 0.56
N THR A 98 1.97 -2.15 1.41
CA THR A 98 2.42 -0.83 0.93
C THR A 98 3.64 -0.94 0.02
N VAL A 99 4.62 -1.78 0.37
CA VAL A 99 5.80 -2.03 -0.47
C VAL A 99 5.40 -2.64 -1.82
N VAL A 100 4.50 -3.62 -1.82
CA VAL A 100 4.00 -4.24 -3.07
C VAL A 100 3.30 -3.20 -3.95
N ILE A 101 2.52 -2.29 -3.34
CA ILE A 101 1.82 -1.22 -4.08
C ILE A 101 2.83 -0.24 -4.71
N GLY A 102 3.85 0.19 -3.96
CA GLY A 102 4.91 1.07 -4.48
C GLY A 102 5.67 0.43 -5.65
N VAL A 103 6.10 -0.83 -5.49
CA VAL A 103 6.78 -1.57 -6.57
C VAL A 103 5.86 -1.75 -7.78
N ALA A 104 4.59 -2.11 -7.57
CA ALA A 104 3.64 -2.30 -8.66
C ALA A 104 3.38 -1.01 -9.44
N LYS A 105 3.36 0.15 -8.76
CA LYS A 105 3.21 1.47 -9.38
C LYS A 105 4.40 1.78 -10.30
N GLU A 106 5.64 1.58 -9.85
CA GLU A 106 6.83 1.81 -10.68
C GLU A 106 6.89 0.87 -11.88
N VAL A 107 6.54 -0.41 -11.70
CA VAL A 107 6.43 -1.37 -12.81
C VAL A 107 5.35 -0.94 -13.80
N TYR A 108 4.18 -0.51 -13.31
CA TYR A 108 3.10 -0.02 -14.15
C TYR A 108 3.52 1.21 -14.96
N ASP A 109 4.24 2.14 -14.36
CA ASP A 109 4.74 3.34 -15.03
C ASP A 109 5.71 3.00 -16.18
N GLY A 110 6.60 2.02 -15.95
CA GLY A 110 7.52 1.50 -16.97
C GLY A 110 6.81 0.76 -18.10
N VAL A 111 5.84 -0.10 -17.80
CA VAL A 111 5.15 -0.93 -18.81
C VAL A 111 4.11 -0.13 -19.59
N SER A 112 3.39 0.79 -18.94
CA SER A 112 2.32 1.57 -19.57
C SER A 112 2.83 2.75 -20.40
N GLY A 113 4.09 3.17 -20.20
CA GLY A 113 4.66 4.37 -20.81
C GLY A 113 4.06 5.69 -20.31
N LYS A 114 3.18 5.65 -19.28
CA LYS A 114 2.53 6.84 -18.68
C LYS A 114 3.40 7.53 -17.63
N GLY A 115 4.41 6.83 -17.13
CA GLY A 115 5.36 7.32 -16.15
C GLY A 115 6.80 6.98 -16.52
N THR A 116 7.73 7.35 -15.65
CA THR A 116 9.14 6.97 -15.75
C THR A 116 9.50 6.27 -14.46
N PRO A 117 9.82 4.96 -14.49
CA PRO A 117 10.19 4.26 -13.28
C PRO A 117 11.42 4.91 -12.66
N SER A 118 11.36 5.20 -11.36
CA SER A 118 12.49 5.77 -10.62
C SER A 118 12.78 4.99 -9.35
N LEU A 119 14.03 4.57 -9.22
CA LEU A 119 14.51 3.97 -7.97
C LEU A 119 14.42 4.96 -6.80
N LYS A 120 14.48 6.28 -7.07
CA LYS A 120 14.40 7.31 -6.02
C LYS A 120 12.99 7.40 -5.45
N ASP A 121 11.98 7.22 -6.29
CA ASP A 121 10.57 7.13 -5.87
C ASP A 121 10.35 5.92 -4.97
N LEU A 122 10.91 4.77 -5.35
CA LEU A 122 10.85 3.57 -4.52
C LEU A 122 11.58 3.74 -3.17
N VAL A 123 12.70 4.44 -3.14
CA VAL A 123 13.41 4.76 -1.89
C VAL A 123 12.57 5.69 -1.01
N ALA A 124 11.89 6.68 -1.60
CA ALA A 124 10.99 7.55 -0.85
C ALA A 124 9.80 6.77 -0.26
N ASP A 125 9.23 5.82 -1.00
CA ASP A 125 8.19 4.93 -0.51
C ASP A 125 8.67 4.09 0.68
N VAL A 126 9.84 3.46 0.55
CA VAL A 126 10.45 2.66 1.63
C VAL A 126 10.72 3.54 2.86
N ALA A 127 11.18 4.78 2.68
CA ALA A 127 11.40 5.69 3.80
C ALA A 127 10.10 6.04 4.54
N GLY A 128 9.00 6.23 3.81
CA GLY A 128 7.68 6.47 4.41
C GLY A 128 7.16 5.26 5.20
N VAL A 129 7.29 4.06 4.63
CA VAL A 129 6.96 2.79 5.31
C VAL A 129 7.81 2.60 6.56
N ALA A 130 9.12 2.83 6.45
CA ALA A 130 10.07 2.66 7.54
C ALA A 130 9.78 3.63 8.70
N LEU A 131 9.43 4.88 8.41
CA LEU A 131 9.04 5.85 9.43
C LEU A 131 7.90 5.30 10.30
N VAL A 132 6.83 4.81 9.67
CA VAL A 132 5.67 4.27 10.39
C VAL A 132 6.04 3.05 11.20
N ALA A 133 6.83 2.14 10.63
CA ALA A 133 7.29 0.96 11.34
C ALA A 133 8.10 1.34 12.59
N VAL A 134 9.02 2.30 12.50
CA VAL A 134 9.79 2.80 13.65
C VAL A 134 8.87 3.44 14.69
N LEU A 135 7.93 4.30 14.29
CA LEU A 135 7.02 4.99 15.21
C LEU A 135 6.14 4.02 16.00
N ILE A 136 5.70 2.93 15.37
CA ILE A 136 4.89 1.91 16.05
C ILE A 136 5.74 1.10 17.02
N ARG A 137 6.98 0.75 16.63
CA ARG A 137 7.90 -0.06 17.45
C ARG A 137 8.57 0.71 18.59
N ALA A 138 8.61 2.03 18.49
CA ALA A 138 9.20 2.91 19.50
C ALA A 138 8.21 3.31 20.60
N LYS A 139 6.94 2.88 20.50
CA LYS A 139 5.95 2.97 21.59
C LYS A 139 6.14 1.82 22.58
#